data_AF-A0A4V3GU25-F1
#
_entry.id   AF-A0A4V3GU25-F1
#
_cell.length_a   1.000
_cell.length_b   1.000
_cell.length_c   1.000
_cell.angle_alpha   90.00
_cell.angle_beta   90.00
_cell.angle_gamma   90.00
#
_symmetry.space_group_name_H-M   'P 1'
#
loop_
_entity.id
_entity.type
_entity.pdbx_description
1 polymer ?
#
loop_
_entity_poly.entity_id
_entity_poly.type
_entity_poly.pdbx_seq_one_letter_code
_entity_poly.pdbx_strand_id
1 'polypeptide(L)'
;MNAAQQHIDDPLSFAIAQQLKNQDLQEALAQAERRAKVAEQRARQADKLQQEASQQRERADRLRGKLEAATKEAKQAKHEARQVAQQAEAAQARTAREREAVAGMHMTLKSDDEQMVIQLAYNQVHVHEPDRWYMISSMPLDRAPKHRLIFCGLIDGVKAGKYGKFAIEAAHRLAREWRKEHGCLRVEDLDLPSNVVTRLEDAGFEMAREISHKEVPEELVKIKGIGPAALKKVAKALRKEGLV
;
A
#
# COMPACT_ATOMS: atom_id res chain seq x y z
N MET A 1 -52.18 52.77 109.03
CA MET A 1 -51.56 51.70 108.23
C MET A 1 -51.00 52.37 106.97
N ASN A 2 -49.98 53.23 107.10
CA ASN A 2 -48.53 52.94 106.92
C ASN A 2 -48.31 52.12 105.63
N ALA A 3 -48.13 52.71 104.44
CA ALA A 3 -47.04 53.57 103.93
C ALA A 3 -45.75 52.80 103.56
N ALA A 4 -45.25 53.09 102.34
CA ALA A 4 -44.01 52.63 101.69
C ALA A 4 -44.08 51.20 101.10
N GLN A 5 -43.68 50.88 99.86
CA GLN A 5 -42.68 51.46 98.94
C GLN A 5 -43.27 51.43 97.51
N GLN A 6 -43.59 52.56 96.89
CA GLN A 6 -42.71 53.17 95.88
C GLN A 6 -41.52 52.28 95.49
N HIS A 7 -41.73 51.42 94.48
CA HIS A 7 -40.64 51.03 93.59
C HIS A 7 -40.17 52.32 92.91
N ILE A 8 -39.28 53.03 93.59
CA ILE A 8 -38.27 53.82 92.90
C ILE A 8 -37.50 52.74 92.14
N ASP A 9 -37.74 52.63 90.83
CA ASP A 9 -36.76 52.04 89.95
C ASP A 9 -35.47 52.77 90.27
N ASP A 10 -34.60 52.11 91.05
CA ASP A 10 -33.31 52.65 91.38
C ASP A 10 -32.66 53.01 90.03
N PRO A 11 -32.38 54.30 89.77
CA PRO A 11 -31.92 54.72 88.45
C PRO A 11 -30.63 54.02 88.03
N LEU A 12 -29.84 53.54 89.01
CA LEU A 12 -28.71 52.64 88.79
C LEU A 12 -29.16 51.27 88.27
N SER A 13 -30.14 50.64 88.90
CA SER A 13 -30.70 49.35 88.47
C SER A 13 -31.34 49.42 87.07
N PHE A 14 -32.06 50.50 86.74
CA PHE A 14 -32.62 50.74 85.40
C PHE A 14 -31.50 50.98 84.36
N ALA A 15 -30.47 51.75 84.71
CA ALA A 15 -29.32 51.98 83.84
C ALA A 15 -28.53 50.69 83.56
N ILE A 16 -28.34 49.83 84.56
CA ILE A 16 -27.69 48.52 84.41
C ILE A 16 -28.50 47.62 83.47
N ALA A 17 -29.82 47.55 83.64
CA ALA A 17 -30.70 46.75 82.77
C ALA A 17 -30.69 47.25 81.32
N GLN A 18 -30.70 48.57 81.09
CA GLN A 18 -30.58 49.16 79.76
C GLN A 18 -29.19 48.92 79.15
N GLN A 19 -28.13 48.92 79.95
CA GLN A 19 -26.78 48.68 79.46
C GLN A 19 -26.58 47.21 79.04
N LEU A 20 -27.11 46.25 79.81
CA LEU A 20 -27.13 44.84 79.43
C LEU A 20 -27.93 44.61 78.14
N LYS A 21 -29.11 45.24 78.01
CA LYS A 21 -29.92 45.15 76.79
C LYS A 21 -29.23 45.76 75.57
N ASN A 22 -28.49 46.86 75.74
CA ASN A 22 -27.67 47.43 74.68
C ASN A 22 -26.49 46.52 74.30
N GLN A 23 -25.86 45.84 75.27
CA GLN A 23 -24.82 44.85 75.00
C GLN A 23 -25.38 43.66 74.22
N ASP A 24 -26.54 43.11 74.63
CA ASP A 24 -27.21 42.01 73.91
C ASP A 24 -27.57 42.41 72.48
N LEU A 25 -28.06 43.64 72.28
CA LEU A 25 -28.37 44.17 70.94
C LEU A 25 -27.10 44.37 70.10
N GLN A 26 -26.00 44.84 70.69
CA GLN A 26 -24.72 44.96 70.00
C GLN A 26 -24.15 43.59 69.60
N GLU A 27 -24.27 42.58 70.47
CA GLU A 27 -23.87 41.21 70.16
C GLU A 27 -24.74 40.59 69.06
N ALA A 28 -26.06 40.80 69.11
CA ALA A 28 -26.99 40.34 68.08
C ALA A 28 -26.69 40.99 66.72
N LEU A 29 -26.38 42.29 66.69
CA LEU A 29 -26.03 43.02 65.47
C LEU A 29 -24.69 42.54 64.91
N ALA A 30 -23.68 42.33 65.76
CA ALA A 30 -22.40 41.75 65.37
C ALA A 30 -22.54 40.31 64.83
N GLN A 31 -23.43 39.49 65.41
CA GLN A 31 -23.73 38.15 64.90
C GLN A 31 -24.47 38.21 63.55
N ALA A 32 -25.43 39.12 63.39
CA ALA A 32 -26.14 39.32 62.13
C ALA A 32 -25.20 39.77 61.00
N GLU A 33 -24.28 40.70 61.27
CA GLU A 33 -23.25 41.13 60.32
C GLU A 33 -22.30 39.99 59.92
N ARG A 34 -21.88 39.14 60.87
CA ARG A 34 -21.07 37.94 60.57
C ARG A 34 -21.83 36.97 59.67
N ARG A 35 -23.12 36.74 59.94
CA ARG A 35 -23.98 35.87 59.10
C ARG A 35 -24.18 36.45 57.71
N ALA A 36 -24.38 37.76 57.59
CA ALA A 36 -24.50 38.45 56.31
C ALA A 36 -23.21 38.33 55.48
N LYS A 37 -22.03 38.53 56.10
CA LYS A 37 -20.74 38.34 55.42
C LYS A 37 -20.52 36.90 54.93
N VAL A 38 -20.89 35.90 55.73
CA VAL A 38 -20.81 34.48 55.32
C VAL A 38 -21.80 34.16 54.19
N ALA A 39 -23.01 34.71 54.24
CA ALA A 39 -24.00 34.52 53.17
C ALA A 39 -23.53 35.14 51.85
N GLU A 40 -22.96 36.35 51.91
CA GLU A 40 -22.41 37.03 50.73
C GLU A 40 -21.22 36.28 50.13
N GLN A 41 -20.32 35.74 50.96
CA GLN A 41 -19.21 34.90 50.50
C GLN A 41 -19.70 33.60 49.85
N ARG A 42 -20.74 32.96 50.40
CA ARG A 42 -21.37 31.77 49.82
C ARG A 42 -22.08 32.06 48.50
N ALA A 43 -22.78 33.19 48.39
CA ALA A 43 -23.39 33.63 47.13
C ALA A 43 -22.33 33.83 46.04
N ARG A 44 -21.24 34.53 46.35
CA ARG A 44 -20.11 34.71 45.41
C ARG A 44 -19.44 33.39 45.01
N GLN A 45 -19.34 32.41 45.92
CA GLN A 45 -18.84 31.07 45.58
C GLN A 45 -19.82 30.30 44.69
N ALA A 46 -21.12 30.37 44.96
CA ALA A 46 -22.15 29.73 44.14
C ALA A 46 -22.15 30.28 42.71
N ASP A 47 -22.05 31.61 42.56
CA ASP A 47 -21.97 32.27 41.25
C ASP A 47 -20.74 31.81 40.45
N LYS A 48 -19.58 31.70 41.11
CA LYS A 48 -18.35 31.18 40.47
C LYS A 48 -18.50 29.73 40.01
N LEU A 49 -19.02 28.86 40.87
CA LEU A 49 -19.27 27.45 40.52
C LEU A 49 -20.26 27.33 39.37
N GLN A 50 -21.29 28.18 39.33
CA GLN A 50 -22.26 28.20 38.25
C GLN A 50 -21.64 28.66 36.92
N GLN A 51 -20.75 29.65 36.94
CA GLN A 51 -19.99 30.08 35.77
C GLN A 51 -19.00 29.01 35.29
N GLU A 52 -18.32 28.31 36.20
CA GLU A 52 -17.42 27.21 35.82
C GLU A 52 -18.21 26.04 35.21
N ALA A 53 -19.37 25.70 35.78
CA ALA A 53 -20.25 24.66 35.25
C ALA A 53 -20.81 25.02 33.87
N SER A 54 -21.18 26.29 33.62
CA SER A 54 -21.64 26.72 32.29
C SER A 54 -20.52 26.68 31.26
N GLN A 55 -19.31 27.13 31.62
CA GLN A 55 -18.13 27.02 30.74
C GLN A 55 -17.77 25.57 30.43
N GLN A 56 -17.88 24.66 31.40
CA GLN A 56 -17.64 23.23 31.17
C GLN A 56 -18.69 22.62 30.23
N ARG A 57 -19.98 22.99 30.39
CA ARG A 57 -21.04 22.56 29.48
C ARG A 57 -20.81 23.05 28.05
N GLU A 58 -20.49 24.33 27.87
CA GLU A 58 -20.16 24.87 26.55
C GLU A 58 -18.95 24.19 25.91
N ARG A 59 -17.90 23.89 26.69
CA ARG A 59 -16.74 23.15 26.19
C ARG A 59 -17.11 21.73 25.79
N ALA A 60 -17.91 21.04 26.59
CA ALA A 60 -18.38 19.69 26.29
C ALA A 60 -19.22 19.66 25.01
N ASP A 61 -20.13 20.62 24.83
CA ASP A 61 -20.97 20.72 23.63
C ASP A 61 -20.14 21.02 22.39
N ARG A 62 -19.14 21.91 22.48
CA ARG A 62 -18.19 22.16 21.37
C ARG A 62 -17.39 20.92 21.01
N LEU A 63 -16.90 20.18 21.99
CA LEU A 63 -16.14 18.94 21.75
C LEU A 63 -17.02 17.85 21.13
N ARG A 64 -18.29 17.75 21.57
CA ARG A 64 -19.27 16.84 20.99
C ARG A 64 -19.55 17.18 19.52
N GLY A 65 -19.75 18.45 19.19
CA GLY A 65 -19.91 18.88 17.80
C GLY A 65 -18.70 18.54 16.92
N LYS A 66 -17.48 18.69 17.44
CA LYS A 66 -16.25 18.29 16.73
C LYS A 66 -16.16 16.77 16.52
N LEU A 67 -16.54 15.97 17.50
CA LEU A 67 -16.60 14.51 17.37
C LEU A 67 -17.63 14.07 16.33
N GLU A 68 -18.81 14.69 16.31
CA GLU A 68 -19.85 14.40 15.31
C GLU A 68 -19.42 14.79 13.89
N ALA A 69 -18.70 15.91 13.72
CA ALA A 69 -18.11 16.29 12.44
C ALA A 69 -17.03 15.31 11.98
N ALA A 70 -16.07 14.99 12.85
CA ALA A 70 -14.97 14.07 12.54
C ALA A 70 -15.47 12.65 12.21
N THR A 71 -16.52 12.18 12.90
CA THR A 71 -17.11 10.87 12.60
C THR A 71 -17.85 10.84 11.26
N LYS A 72 -18.47 11.94 10.83
CA LYS A 72 -19.06 12.05 9.49
C LYS A 72 -17.97 12.04 8.42
N GLU A 73 -16.91 12.83 8.59
CA GLU A 73 -15.76 12.86 7.67
C GLU A 73 -15.10 11.48 7.57
N ALA A 74 -14.87 10.80 8.68
CA ALA A 74 -14.27 9.45 8.68
C ALA A 74 -15.16 8.42 7.95
N LYS A 75 -16.49 8.51 8.10
CA LYS A 75 -17.42 7.64 7.36
C LYS A 75 -17.38 7.92 5.86
N GLN A 76 -17.29 9.18 5.47
CA GLN A 76 -17.23 9.59 4.07
C GLN A 76 -15.90 9.15 3.44
N ALA A 77 -14.78 9.39 4.10
CA ALA A 77 -13.46 8.92 3.68
C ALA A 77 -13.40 7.39 3.56
N LYS A 78 -14.00 6.66 4.51
CA LYS A 78 -14.08 5.19 4.43
C LYS A 78 -14.90 4.71 3.22
N HIS A 79 -15.98 5.42 2.90
CA HIS A 79 -16.81 5.10 1.74
C HIS A 79 -16.06 5.36 0.42
N GLU A 80 -15.38 6.51 0.31
CA GLU A 80 -14.53 6.86 -0.84
C GLU A 80 -13.39 5.85 -1.00
N ALA A 81 -12.68 5.51 0.07
CA ALA A 81 -11.63 4.49 0.05
C ALA A 81 -12.16 3.12 -0.40
N ARG A 82 -13.37 2.73 0.03
CA ARG A 82 -14.00 1.49 -0.42
C ARG A 82 -14.38 1.54 -1.89
N GLN A 83 -14.88 2.66 -2.40
CA GLN A 83 -15.16 2.83 -3.83
C GLN A 83 -13.89 2.77 -4.67
N VAL A 84 -12.81 3.44 -4.25
CA VAL A 84 -11.51 3.39 -4.93
C VAL A 84 -10.94 1.98 -4.91
N ALA A 85 -11.02 1.28 -3.78
CA ALA A 85 -10.60 -0.13 -3.69
C ALA A 85 -11.41 -1.03 -4.63
N GLN A 86 -12.74 -0.88 -4.67
CA GLN A 86 -13.60 -1.63 -5.58
C GLN A 86 -13.33 -1.31 -7.06
N GLN A 87 -13.06 -0.04 -7.39
CA GLN A 87 -12.68 0.36 -8.74
C GLN A 87 -11.31 -0.19 -9.12
N ALA A 88 -10.35 -0.19 -8.20
CA ALA A 88 -9.03 -0.78 -8.39
C ALA A 88 -9.11 -2.30 -8.55
N GLU A 89 -9.90 -3.00 -7.74
CA GLU A 89 -10.18 -4.44 -7.87
C GLU A 89 -10.89 -4.75 -9.20
N ALA A 90 -11.88 -3.94 -9.60
CA ALA A 90 -12.56 -4.11 -10.89
C ALA A 90 -11.63 -3.83 -12.08
N ALA A 91 -10.75 -2.83 -11.98
CA ALA A 91 -9.73 -2.55 -12.99
C ALA A 91 -8.69 -3.67 -13.04
N GLN A 92 -8.26 -4.20 -11.89
CA GLN A 92 -7.38 -5.36 -11.82
C GLN A 92 -8.05 -6.60 -12.41
N ALA A 93 -9.30 -6.87 -12.10
CA ALA A 93 -10.06 -7.99 -12.67
C ALA A 93 -10.28 -7.82 -14.19
N ARG A 94 -10.47 -6.60 -14.68
CA ARG A 94 -10.52 -6.30 -16.12
C ARG A 94 -9.16 -6.51 -16.78
N THR A 95 -8.08 -6.00 -16.20
CA THR A 95 -6.72 -6.26 -16.71
C THR A 95 -6.32 -7.73 -16.60
N ALA A 96 -6.82 -8.48 -15.61
CA ALA A 96 -6.61 -9.92 -15.50
C ALA A 96 -7.38 -10.68 -16.57
N ARG A 97 -8.64 -10.31 -16.85
CA ARG A 97 -9.42 -10.87 -17.97
C ARG A 97 -8.89 -10.46 -19.34
N GLU A 98 -8.37 -9.25 -19.49
CA GLU A 98 -7.68 -8.80 -20.71
C GLU A 98 -6.33 -9.51 -20.85
N ARG A 99 -5.59 -9.76 -19.76
CA ARG A 99 -4.38 -10.60 -19.78
C ARG A 99 -4.70 -12.06 -20.06
N GLU A 100 -5.81 -12.61 -19.59
CA GLU A 100 -6.29 -13.96 -19.96
C GLU A 100 -6.78 -14.01 -21.42
N ALA A 101 -7.41 -12.94 -21.93
CA ALA A 101 -7.81 -12.83 -23.33
C ALA A 101 -6.61 -12.62 -24.28
N VAL A 102 -5.57 -11.93 -23.84
CA VAL A 102 -4.29 -11.77 -24.56
C VAL A 102 -3.43 -13.04 -24.45
N ALA A 103 -3.44 -13.74 -23.32
CA ALA A 103 -2.87 -15.09 -23.19
C ALA A 103 -3.62 -16.14 -24.05
N GLY A 104 -4.81 -15.78 -24.53
CA GLY A 104 -5.58 -16.53 -25.53
C GLY A 104 -5.23 -16.23 -26.99
N MET A 105 -4.34 -15.27 -27.29
CA MET A 105 -3.69 -15.21 -28.61
C MET A 105 -2.66 -16.34 -28.66
N HIS A 106 -3.15 -17.55 -28.99
CA HIS A 106 -2.32 -18.68 -29.38
C HIS A 106 -1.46 -18.28 -30.56
N MET A 107 -0.25 -17.83 -30.28
CA MET A 107 0.67 -17.47 -31.34
C MET A 107 1.13 -18.78 -31.98
N THR A 108 0.69 -18.97 -33.21
CA THR A 108 0.83 -20.22 -33.94
C THR A 108 1.62 -19.95 -35.22
N LEU A 109 2.69 -20.70 -35.42
CA LEU A 109 3.52 -20.68 -36.62
C LEU A 109 3.36 -22.03 -37.31
N LYS A 110 3.04 -22.01 -38.60
CA LYS A 110 2.93 -23.21 -39.44
C LYS A 110 4.07 -23.26 -40.44
N SER A 111 4.52 -24.45 -40.81
CA SER A 111 5.40 -24.64 -41.97
C SER A 111 4.68 -24.26 -43.25
N ASP A 112 5.44 -24.03 -44.33
CA ASP A 112 4.89 -23.61 -45.63
C ASP A 112 3.86 -24.60 -46.21
N ASP A 113 3.98 -25.88 -45.87
CA ASP A 113 3.06 -26.96 -46.25
C ASP A 113 2.07 -27.35 -45.15
N GLU A 114 2.04 -26.59 -44.04
CA GLU A 114 1.20 -26.77 -42.86
C GLU A 114 1.35 -28.12 -42.12
N GLN A 115 2.38 -28.90 -42.47
CA GLN A 115 2.68 -30.21 -41.86
C GLN A 115 3.44 -30.13 -40.53
N MET A 116 3.81 -28.92 -40.10
CA MET A 116 4.38 -28.67 -38.78
C MET A 116 3.74 -27.41 -38.20
N VAL A 117 3.23 -27.51 -36.98
CA VAL A 117 2.57 -26.43 -36.26
C VAL A 117 3.26 -26.23 -34.93
N ILE A 118 3.78 -25.03 -34.69
CA ILE A 118 4.39 -24.62 -33.43
C ILE A 118 3.48 -23.59 -32.78
N GLN A 119 3.08 -23.82 -31.53
CA GLN A 119 2.12 -22.97 -30.83
C GLN A 119 2.65 -22.58 -29.46
N LEU A 120 2.38 -21.35 -29.03
CA LEU A 120 2.56 -20.92 -27.65
C LEU A 120 1.20 -20.92 -26.95
N ALA A 121 1.04 -21.78 -25.95
CA ALA A 121 -0.16 -21.84 -25.11
C ALA A 121 0.22 -22.24 -23.68
N TYR A 122 -0.51 -21.73 -22.68
CA TYR A 122 -0.27 -22.05 -21.26
C TYR A 122 1.20 -21.87 -20.82
N ASN A 123 1.87 -20.81 -21.31
CA ASN A 123 3.31 -20.55 -21.11
C ASN A 123 4.23 -21.66 -21.65
N GLN A 124 3.75 -22.58 -22.48
CA GLN A 124 4.52 -23.66 -23.08
C GLN A 124 4.58 -23.49 -24.59
N VAL A 125 5.71 -23.87 -25.17
CA VAL A 125 5.83 -24.03 -26.61
C VAL A 125 5.49 -25.48 -26.94
N HIS A 126 4.51 -25.65 -27.82
CA HIS A 126 4.03 -26.93 -28.31
C HIS A 126 4.47 -27.12 -29.75
N VAL A 127 4.97 -28.31 -30.05
CA VAL A 127 5.40 -28.75 -31.38
C VAL A 127 4.48 -29.87 -31.81
N HIS A 128 3.76 -29.66 -32.91
CA HIS A 128 2.80 -30.59 -33.48
C HIS A 128 3.16 -30.93 -34.91
N GLU A 129 3.29 -32.22 -35.19
CA GLU A 129 3.27 -32.74 -36.56
C GLU A 129 1.87 -33.36 -36.76
N PRO A 130 0.98 -32.82 -37.61
CA PRO A 130 -0.38 -33.34 -37.78
C PRO A 130 -0.43 -34.83 -38.18
N ASP A 131 0.57 -35.31 -38.90
CA ASP A 131 0.70 -36.71 -39.30
C ASP A 131 1.17 -37.62 -38.15
N ARG A 132 1.70 -37.05 -37.05
CA ARG A 132 2.08 -37.81 -35.85
C ARG A 132 1.07 -37.59 -34.73
N TRP A 133 0.77 -38.65 -34.00
CA TRP A 133 -0.29 -38.66 -32.99
C TRP A 133 0.13 -38.01 -31.65
N TYR A 134 1.25 -37.31 -31.62
CA TYR A 134 1.82 -36.77 -30.39
C TYR A 134 2.26 -35.31 -30.54
N MET A 135 2.07 -34.57 -29.45
CA MET A 135 2.53 -33.19 -29.27
C MET A 135 3.73 -33.19 -28.33
N ILE A 136 4.81 -32.51 -28.70
CA ILE A 136 5.94 -32.28 -27.80
C ILE A 136 5.80 -30.90 -27.18
N SER A 137 5.73 -30.84 -25.85
CA SER A 137 5.56 -29.59 -25.12
C SER A 137 6.84 -29.24 -24.35
N SER A 138 7.18 -27.97 -24.29
CA SER A 138 8.24 -27.49 -23.43
C SER A 138 7.81 -27.53 -21.96
N MET A 139 8.76 -27.44 -21.03
CA MET A 139 8.48 -26.97 -19.68
C MET A 139 7.84 -25.57 -19.78
N PRO A 140 6.86 -25.23 -18.92
CA PRO A 140 6.33 -23.87 -18.87
C PRO A 140 7.43 -22.85 -18.65
N LEU A 141 7.49 -21.82 -19.50
CA LEU A 141 8.56 -20.80 -19.51
C LEU A 141 8.61 -20.01 -18.20
N ASP A 142 7.48 -19.82 -17.53
CA ASP A 142 7.38 -19.21 -16.20
C ASP A 142 7.99 -20.05 -15.07
N ARG A 143 8.06 -21.38 -15.25
CA ARG A 143 8.63 -22.32 -14.28
C ARG A 143 10.04 -22.78 -14.65
N ALA A 144 10.43 -22.64 -15.92
CA ALA A 144 11.75 -23.01 -16.38
C ALA A 144 12.83 -22.10 -15.75
N PRO A 145 13.97 -22.65 -15.32
CA PRO A 145 15.09 -21.84 -14.83
C PRO A 145 15.47 -20.76 -15.84
N LYS A 146 15.46 -19.50 -15.37
CA LYS A 146 15.73 -18.31 -16.21
C LYS A 146 14.94 -18.32 -17.53
N HIS A 147 13.71 -18.84 -17.52
CA HIS A 147 12.80 -18.90 -18.65
C HIS A 147 13.37 -19.61 -19.90
N ARG A 148 14.27 -20.57 -19.70
CA ARG A 148 14.86 -21.37 -20.78
C ARG A 148 13.79 -22.20 -21.49
N LEU A 149 13.93 -22.31 -22.81
CA LEU A 149 13.14 -23.25 -23.59
C LEU A 149 13.68 -24.68 -23.38
N ILE A 150 12.94 -25.50 -22.64
CA ILE A 150 13.34 -26.86 -22.27
C ILE A 150 12.30 -27.83 -22.79
N PHE A 151 12.69 -28.75 -23.67
CA PHE A 151 11.85 -29.86 -24.11
C PHE A 151 12.34 -31.18 -23.53
N CYS A 152 11.47 -32.20 -23.53
CA CYS A 152 11.90 -33.57 -23.31
C CYS A 152 12.72 -34.11 -24.50
N GLY A 153 13.44 -35.22 -24.32
CA GLY A 153 14.33 -35.79 -25.34
C GLY A 153 13.66 -36.18 -26.65
N LEU A 154 12.33 -36.32 -26.70
CA LEU A 154 11.58 -36.55 -27.94
C LEU A 154 11.77 -35.43 -28.97
N ILE A 155 12.16 -34.23 -28.53
CA ILE A 155 12.47 -33.11 -29.42
C ILE A 155 13.60 -33.44 -30.39
N ASP A 156 14.53 -34.32 -30.03
CA ASP A 156 15.68 -34.63 -30.88
C ASP A 156 15.26 -35.35 -32.18
N GLY A 157 14.17 -36.14 -32.11
CA GLY A 157 13.55 -36.72 -33.29
C GLY A 157 12.95 -35.67 -34.23
N VAL A 158 12.38 -34.59 -33.69
CA VAL A 158 11.89 -33.45 -34.48
C VAL A 158 13.05 -32.69 -35.10
N LYS A 159 14.09 -32.40 -34.31
CA LYS A 159 15.29 -31.67 -34.78
C LYS A 159 16.00 -32.39 -35.93
N ALA A 160 16.04 -33.72 -35.90
CA ALA A 160 16.62 -34.55 -36.96
C ALA A 160 15.68 -34.75 -38.16
N GLY A 161 14.39 -34.40 -38.03
CA GLY A 161 13.39 -34.55 -39.07
C GLY A 161 13.42 -33.45 -40.14
N LYS A 162 12.59 -33.64 -41.18
CA LYS A 162 12.46 -32.72 -42.34
C LYS A 162 12.21 -31.26 -41.91
N TYR A 163 11.39 -31.04 -40.88
CA TYR A 163 11.02 -29.71 -40.38
C TYR A 163 11.85 -29.25 -39.19
N GLY A 164 12.93 -29.95 -38.81
CA GLY A 164 13.68 -29.69 -37.59
C GLY A 164 14.19 -28.24 -37.49
N LYS A 165 14.71 -27.69 -38.60
CA LYS A 165 15.16 -26.29 -38.64
C LYS A 165 14.01 -25.31 -38.37
N PHE A 166 12.88 -25.49 -39.07
CA PHE A 166 11.69 -24.65 -38.87
C PHE A 166 11.17 -24.76 -37.44
N ALA A 167 11.07 -25.98 -36.90
CA ALA A 167 10.55 -26.21 -35.55
C ALA A 167 11.41 -25.53 -34.47
N ILE A 168 12.74 -25.60 -34.57
CA ILE A 168 13.64 -24.92 -33.64
C ILE A 168 13.50 -23.39 -33.77
N GLU A 169 13.58 -22.86 -34.98
CA GLU A 169 13.52 -21.41 -35.22
C GLU A 169 12.18 -20.82 -34.76
N ALA A 170 11.08 -21.48 -35.09
CA ALA A 170 9.74 -21.11 -34.65
C ALA A 170 9.60 -21.21 -33.13
N ALA A 171 10.09 -22.29 -32.50
CA ALA A 171 10.00 -22.45 -31.05
C ALA A 171 10.79 -21.39 -30.29
N HIS A 172 12.01 -21.06 -30.74
CA HIS A 172 12.80 -19.97 -30.17
C HIS A 172 12.15 -18.61 -30.41
N ARG A 173 11.54 -18.39 -31.59
CA ARG A 173 10.78 -17.17 -31.86
C ARG A 173 9.62 -17.02 -30.88
N LEU A 174 8.78 -18.05 -30.73
CA LEU A 174 7.65 -18.02 -29.81
C LEU A 174 8.10 -17.77 -28.35
N ALA A 175 9.16 -18.45 -27.91
CA ALA A 175 9.72 -18.23 -26.58
C ALA A 175 10.22 -16.79 -26.39
N ARG A 176 10.87 -16.20 -27.41
CA ARG A 176 11.31 -14.81 -27.39
C ARG A 176 10.14 -13.84 -27.27
N GLU A 177 9.05 -14.05 -28.02
CA GLU A 177 7.88 -13.16 -27.95
C GLU A 177 7.25 -13.18 -26.55
N TRP A 178 7.08 -14.38 -25.96
CA TRP A 178 6.65 -14.53 -24.58
C TRP A 178 7.57 -13.80 -23.59
N ARG A 179 8.89 -14.00 -23.69
CA ARG A 179 9.88 -13.36 -22.81
C ARG A 179 9.86 -11.84 -22.95
N LYS A 180 9.64 -11.33 -24.16
CA LYS A 180 9.53 -9.90 -24.43
C LYS A 180 8.33 -9.29 -23.73
N GLU A 181 7.16 -9.91 -23.84
CA GLU A 181 5.93 -9.46 -23.18
C GLU A 181 6.08 -9.43 -21.65
N HIS A 182 6.84 -10.37 -21.10
CA HIS A 182 7.07 -10.49 -19.66
C HIS A 182 8.33 -9.74 -19.17
N GLY A 183 9.02 -9.00 -20.06
CA GLY A 183 10.22 -8.24 -19.71
C GLY A 183 11.40 -9.09 -19.22
N CYS A 184 11.47 -10.36 -19.62
CA CYS A 184 12.46 -11.34 -19.17
C CYS A 184 13.25 -11.93 -20.35
N LEU A 185 13.68 -11.08 -21.29
CA LEU A 185 14.52 -11.49 -22.42
C LEU A 185 15.81 -12.15 -21.94
N ARG A 186 16.16 -13.26 -22.59
CA ARG A 186 17.46 -13.92 -22.43
C ARG A 186 18.50 -13.33 -23.39
N VAL A 187 19.76 -13.63 -23.16
CA VAL A 187 20.86 -13.21 -24.04
C VAL A 187 20.73 -13.85 -25.42
N GLU A 188 20.25 -15.10 -25.52
CA GLU A 188 19.97 -15.79 -26.79
C GLU A 188 18.88 -15.09 -27.63
N ASP A 189 18.02 -14.28 -27.00
CA ASP A 189 16.96 -13.53 -27.69
C ASP A 189 17.48 -12.21 -28.29
N LEU A 190 18.70 -11.81 -27.91
CA LEU A 190 19.38 -10.68 -28.48
C LEU A 190 19.99 -11.13 -29.82
N ASP A 191 19.76 -10.35 -30.87
CA ASP A 191 20.26 -10.58 -32.23
C ASP A 191 21.79 -10.44 -32.29
N LEU A 192 22.48 -11.39 -31.68
CA LEU A 192 23.90 -11.44 -31.43
C LEU A 192 24.50 -12.68 -32.09
N PRO A 193 25.76 -12.62 -32.54
CA PRO A 193 26.48 -13.80 -33.00
C PRO A 193 26.50 -14.90 -31.93
N SER A 194 26.28 -16.16 -32.31
CA SER A 194 26.17 -17.29 -31.37
C SER A 194 27.40 -17.42 -30.47
N ASN A 195 28.60 -17.14 -31.00
CA ASN A 195 29.83 -17.16 -30.21
C ASN A 195 29.85 -16.09 -29.11
N VAL A 196 29.19 -14.96 -29.29
CA VAL A 196 29.06 -13.92 -28.26
C VAL A 196 28.03 -14.35 -27.22
N VAL A 197 26.89 -14.92 -27.65
CA VAL A 197 25.87 -15.48 -26.74
C VAL A 197 26.48 -16.54 -25.83
N THR A 198 27.16 -17.55 -26.39
CA THR A 198 27.80 -18.61 -25.61
C THR A 198 28.79 -18.06 -24.60
N ARG A 199 29.61 -17.07 -24.98
CA ARG A 199 30.60 -16.46 -24.07
C ARG A 199 29.96 -15.68 -22.93
N LEU A 200 28.82 -15.04 -23.17
CA LEU A 200 28.06 -14.34 -22.14
C LEU A 200 27.42 -15.34 -21.17
N GLU A 201 26.79 -16.40 -21.71
CA GLU A 201 26.19 -17.46 -20.90
C GLU A 201 27.24 -18.22 -20.07
N ASP A 202 28.41 -18.56 -20.65
CA ASP A 202 29.55 -19.17 -19.95
C ASP A 202 30.06 -18.29 -18.80
N ALA A 203 29.94 -16.97 -18.94
CA ALA A 203 30.30 -15.99 -17.91
C ALA A 203 29.18 -15.77 -16.88
N GLY A 204 28.05 -16.47 -16.99
CA GLY A 204 26.91 -16.39 -16.06
C GLY A 204 25.83 -15.39 -16.45
N PHE A 205 26.01 -14.64 -17.55
CA PHE A 205 25.03 -13.70 -18.08
C PHE A 205 24.09 -14.42 -19.05
N GLU A 206 22.93 -14.83 -18.54
CA GLU A 206 21.91 -15.54 -19.31
C GLU A 206 20.70 -14.66 -19.62
N MET A 207 20.46 -13.62 -18.81
CA MET A 207 19.37 -12.68 -19.00
C MET A 207 19.88 -11.36 -19.55
N ALA A 208 19.14 -10.75 -20.48
CA ALA A 208 19.52 -9.47 -21.06
C ALA A 208 19.58 -8.35 -20.00
N ARG A 209 18.72 -8.42 -18.96
CA ARG A 209 18.74 -7.46 -17.84
C ARG A 209 20.00 -7.56 -16.99
N GLU A 210 20.57 -8.75 -16.83
CA GLU A 210 21.84 -8.94 -16.10
C GLU A 210 22.98 -8.14 -16.75
N ILE A 211 22.91 -7.87 -18.06
CA ILE A 211 23.91 -7.09 -18.81
C ILE A 211 23.63 -5.57 -18.73
N SER A 212 22.39 -5.17 -18.52
CA SER A 212 21.95 -3.76 -18.59
C SER A 212 22.37 -2.88 -17.39
N HIS A 213 22.89 -3.49 -16.32
CA HIS A 213 23.28 -2.76 -15.10
C HIS A 213 24.57 -1.95 -15.29
N LYS A 214 24.63 -0.75 -14.69
CA LYS A 214 25.72 0.24 -14.88
C LYS A 214 27.12 -0.25 -14.51
N GLU A 215 27.25 -1.28 -13.68
CA GLU A 215 28.53 -1.85 -13.21
C GLU A 215 29.04 -2.99 -14.12
N VAL A 216 28.16 -3.58 -14.91
CA VAL A 216 28.43 -4.77 -15.74
C VAL A 216 29.32 -4.50 -16.97
N PRO A 217 29.36 -3.29 -17.58
CA PRO A 217 30.30 -3.00 -18.67
C PRO A 217 31.77 -3.28 -18.34
N GLU A 218 32.20 -3.15 -17.09
CA GLU A 218 33.57 -3.46 -16.67
C GLU A 218 33.84 -4.97 -16.54
N GLU A 219 32.82 -5.75 -16.16
CA GLU A 219 32.91 -7.20 -16.07
C GLU A 219 32.88 -7.86 -17.45
N LEU A 220 32.08 -7.32 -18.37
CA LEU A 220 31.99 -7.82 -19.75
C LEU A 220 33.32 -7.71 -20.51
N VAL A 221 34.12 -6.67 -20.22
CA VAL A 221 35.46 -6.48 -20.82
C VAL A 221 36.44 -7.57 -20.37
N LYS A 222 36.23 -8.16 -19.19
CA LYS A 222 37.09 -9.22 -18.65
C LYS A 222 36.80 -10.60 -19.27
N ILE A 223 35.69 -10.74 -20.01
CA ILE A 223 35.31 -12.01 -20.64
C ILE A 223 36.22 -12.29 -21.83
N LYS A 224 37.01 -13.36 -21.73
CA LYS A 224 37.94 -13.78 -22.78
C LYS A 224 37.19 -14.06 -24.09
N GLY A 225 37.51 -13.30 -25.13
CA GLY A 225 36.93 -13.46 -26.47
C GLY A 225 35.80 -12.49 -26.80
N ILE A 226 35.35 -11.65 -25.84
CA ILE A 226 34.44 -10.54 -26.11
C ILE A 226 35.26 -9.26 -26.28
N GLY A 227 35.58 -8.91 -27.52
CA GLY A 227 36.31 -7.69 -27.84
C GLY A 227 35.41 -6.44 -27.87
N PRO A 228 35.99 -5.24 -28.02
CA PRO A 228 35.25 -3.97 -28.07
C PRO A 228 34.16 -3.92 -29.16
N ALA A 229 34.38 -4.61 -30.28
CA ALA A 229 33.40 -4.72 -31.36
C ALA A 229 32.16 -5.55 -30.95
N ALA A 230 32.36 -6.61 -30.18
CA ALA A 230 31.26 -7.43 -29.65
C ALA A 230 30.46 -6.64 -28.59
N LEU A 231 31.15 -5.91 -27.70
CA LEU A 231 30.50 -5.04 -26.72
C LEU A 231 29.61 -3.97 -27.36
N LYS A 232 30.06 -3.36 -28.47
CA LYS A 232 29.23 -2.42 -29.25
C LYS A 232 27.96 -3.08 -29.80
N LYS A 233 28.05 -4.34 -30.26
CA LYS A 233 26.88 -5.10 -30.73
C LYS A 233 25.92 -5.43 -29.60
N VAL A 234 26.44 -5.85 -28.44
CA VAL A 234 25.65 -6.10 -27.22
C VAL A 234 24.91 -4.83 -26.79
N ALA A 235 25.62 -3.71 -26.65
CA ALA A 235 25.00 -2.44 -26.29
C ALA A 235 23.94 -1.98 -27.30
N LYS A 236 24.19 -2.18 -28.61
CA LYS A 236 23.21 -1.89 -29.66
C LYS A 236 21.96 -2.78 -29.55
N ALA A 237 22.13 -4.07 -29.25
CA ALA A 237 21.03 -5.01 -29.09
C ALA A 237 20.19 -4.67 -27.85
N LEU A 238 20.82 -4.34 -26.73
CA LEU A 238 20.13 -3.91 -25.50
C LEU A 238 19.31 -2.62 -25.71
N ARG A 239 19.88 -1.63 -26.41
CA ARG A 239 19.15 -0.39 -26.78
C ARG A 239 17.97 -0.67 -27.70
N LYS A 240 18.13 -1.56 -28.68
CA LYS A 240 17.05 -1.96 -29.61
C LYS A 240 15.86 -2.57 -28.85
N GLU A 241 16.12 -3.30 -27.77
CA GLU A 241 15.08 -3.89 -26.91
C GLU A 241 14.68 -2.97 -25.73
N GLY A 242 15.16 -1.72 -25.67
CA GLY A 242 14.75 -0.73 -24.66
C GLY A 242 15.25 -1.00 -23.24
N LEU A 243 16.36 -1.75 -23.09
CA LEU A 243 16.92 -2.13 -21.79
C LEU A 243 18.00 -1.16 -21.27
N VAL A 244 18.58 -0.34 -22.16
CA VAL A 244 19.64 0.66 -21.88
C VAL A 244 19.43 1.90 -22.75
#